data_AF-A0A4W5NT45-F1
#
_entry.id   AF-A0A4W5NT45-F1
#
_cell.length_a   1.000
_cell.length_b   1.000
_cell.length_c   1.000
_cell.angle_alpha   90.00
_cell.angle_beta   90.00
_cell.angle_gamma   90.00
#
_symmetry.space_group_name_H-M   'P 1'
#
loop_
_entity.id
_entity.type
_entity.pdbx_description
1 polymer ?
#
loop_
_entity_poly.entity_id
_entity_poly.type
_entity_poly.pdbx_seq_one_letter_code
_entity_poly.pdbx_strand_id
1 'polypeptide(L)'
;MALRGAVTCLLSNTKKCAAISASRAQGTAAASPAKNGEFTSKVQFNWYDALELDGLLTEEEVMIRDSFRTYCQEKLMPRIIMANRHEHKHWHNFHREIVSEMGELGVLGPTIQGYGCAGTSYVAYGLIAREVERVDSGYRSVMSVQSSLVMHPINAYSTEEQKEKWLPRLARGEILGCFGLTEPNHGSDPAGMETKAKYNSSSSTFTISGAKTCTSTMFVVSTVGTLGGMT
;
A
#
# COMPACT_ATOMS: atom_id res chain seq x y z
N MET A 1 -15.92 13.02 -7.92
CA MET A 1 -16.60 12.86 -9.22
C MET A 1 -15.80 12.06 -10.26
N ALA A 2 -14.72 11.34 -9.87
CA ALA A 2 -13.85 10.59 -10.79
C ALA A 2 -13.90 9.06 -10.64
N LEU A 3 -14.92 8.53 -9.93
CA LEU A 3 -15.09 7.07 -9.67
C LEU A 3 -16.32 6.46 -10.35
N ARG A 4 -17.02 7.22 -11.21
CA ARG A 4 -18.09 6.67 -12.07
C ARG A 4 -17.63 6.30 -13.49
N GLY A 5 -16.41 6.66 -13.90
CA GLY A 5 -15.93 6.47 -15.27
C GLY A 5 -15.28 5.10 -15.57
N ALA A 6 -14.72 4.42 -14.56
CA ALA A 6 -13.98 3.17 -14.79
C ALA A 6 -14.89 1.92 -14.90
N VAL A 7 -16.13 2.00 -14.42
CA VAL A 7 -17.07 0.85 -14.41
C VAL A 7 -17.87 0.74 -15.71
N THR A 8 -17.94 1.80 -16.54
CA THR A 8 -18.79 1.81 -17.74
C THR A 8 -18.15 1.16 -18.97
N CYS A 9 -16.83 0.93 -18.99
CA CYS A 9 -16.15 0.35 -20.16
C CYS A 9 -16.22 -1.20 -20.24
N LEU A 10 -16.57 -1.89 -19.15
CA LEU A 10 -16.57 -3.36 -19.07
C LEU A 10 -17.94 -4.03 -19.26
N LEU A 11 -19.04 -3.26 -19.32
CA LEU A 11 -20.40 -3.79 -19.38
C LEU A 11 -21.04 -3.80 -20.78
N SER A 12 -20.31 -3.44 -21.83
CA SER A 12 -20.83 -3.42 -23.20
C SER A 12 -20.83 -4.79 -23.91
N ASN A 13 -20.18 -5.81 -23.33
CA ASN A 13 -19.93 -7.10 -24.02
C ASN A 13 -20.77 -8.29 -23.55
N THR A 14 -21.69 -8.13 -22.60
CA THR A 14 -22.49 -9.25 -22.04
C THR A 14 -23.90 -9.38 -22.63
N LYS A 15 -24.29 -8.56 -23.61
CA LYS A 15 -25.59 -8.67 -24.29
C LYS A 15 -25.57 -9.70 -25.42
N LYS A 16 -25.31 -10.97 -25.13
CA LYS A 16 -25.70 -12.10 -26.00
C LYS A 16 -26.08 -13.32 -25.14
N CYS A 17 -27.22 -13.92 -25.51
CA CYS A 17 -27.83 -15.15 -24.98
C CYS A 17 -28.64 -14.95 -23.68
N ALA A 18 -29.89 -14.50 -23.77
CA ALA A 18 -31.12 -15.24 -24.15
C ALA A 18 -31.74 -16.02 -22.97
N ALA A 19 -32.93 -15.55 -22.59
CA ALA A 19 -33.87 -16.17 -21.68
C ALA A 19 -34.36 -17.54 -22.18
N ILE A 20 -34.77 -18.42 -21.27
CA ILE A 20 -35.92 -19.33 -21.43
C ILE A 20 -36.55 -19.57 -20.04
N SER A 21 -37.85 -19.33 -19.98
CA SER A 21 -38.80 -19.70 -18.92
C SER A 21 -39.32 -21.11 -19.17
N ALA A 22 -39.61 -21.92 -18.14
CA ALA A 22 -40.67 -22.95 -18.21
C ALA A 22 -41.10 -23.51 -16.83
N SER A 23 -42.38 -23.29 -16.56
CA SER A 23 -43.40 -24.02 -15.80
C SER A 23 -43.12 -25.34 -15.05
N ARG A 24 -43.80 -25.40 -13.91
CA ARG A 24 -44.13 -26.51 -12.99
C ARG A 24 -44.88 -27.68 -13.66
N ALA A 25 -44.51 -28.91 -13.34
CA ALA A 25 -45.37 -30.08 -13.40
C ALA A 25 -45.04 -31.06 -12.26
N GLN A 26 -46.05 -31.45 -11.49
CA GLN A 26 -46.00 -32.55 -10.52
C GLN A 26 -46.18 -33.87 -11.26
N GLY A 27 -45.34 -34.86 -10.94
CA GLY A 27 -45.46 -36.24 -11.41
C GLY A 27 -44.78 -37.17 -10.42
N THR A 28 -45.58 -37.90 -9.66
CA THR A 28 -45.19 -38.93 -8.69
C THR A 28 -44.74 -40.19 -9.41
N ALA A 29 -43.49 -40.62 -9.20
CA ALA A 29 -43.08 -42.02 -9.34
C ALA A 29 -41.81 -42.24 -8.54
N ALA A 30 -41.85 -43.20 -7.62
CA ALA A 30 -40.71 -43.66 -6.84
C ALA A 30 -39.64 -44.23 -7.79
N ALA A 31 -38.59 -43.46 -8.04
CA ALA A 31 -37.37 -43.93 -8.66
C ALA A 31 -36.40 -44.36 -7.55
N SER A 32 -35.89 -45.59 -7.69
CA SER A 32 -34.81 -46.19 -6.89
C SER A 32 -33.70 -45.18 -6.56
N PRO A 33 -33.04 -45.25 -5.38
CA PRO A 33 -31.93 -44.36 -5.09
C PRO A 33 -30.80 -44.70 -6.06
N ALA A 34 -30.70 -43.91 -7.14
CA ALA A 34 -29.50 -43.82 -7.93
C ALA A 34 -28.39 -43.47 -6.95
N LYS A 35 -27.43 -44.38 -6.77
CA LYS A 35 -26.16 -44.07 -6.15
C LYS A 35 -25.46 -43.08 -7.07
N ASN A 36 -25.82 -41.81 -6.95
CA ASN A 36 -24.96 -40.72 -7.36
C ASN A 36 -23.78 -40.76 -6.38
N GLY A 37 -22.81 -41.63 -6.70
CA GLY A 37 -21.47 -41.50 -6.19
C GLY A 37 -20.96 -40.17 -6.71
N GLU A 38 -21.20 -39.14 -5.92
CA GLU A 38 -20.61 -37.83 -6.09
C GLU A 38 -19.10 -38.06 -6.07
N PHE A 39 -18.48 -38.01 -7.25
CA PHE A 39 -17.04 -38.06 -7.37
C PHE A 39 -16.52 -36.83 -6.63
N THR A 40 -16.08 -37.05 -5.39
CA THR A 40 -15.23 -36.09 -4.70
C THR A 40 -14.01 -35.91 -5.60
N SER A 41 -13.98 -34.81 -6.35
CA SER A 41 -12.81 -34.48 -7.17
C SER A 41 -11.63 -34.45 -6.22
N LYS A 42 -10.62 -35.29 -6.46
CA LYS A 42 -9.41 -35.29 -5.63
C LYS A 42 -8.87 -33.86 -5.61
N VAL A 43 -8.76 -33.28 -4.42
CA VAL A 43 -8.12 -31.97 -4.24
C VAL A 43 -6.70 -32.09 -4.80
N GLN A 44 -6.41 -31.29 -5.82
CA GLN A 44 -5.07 -31.26 -6.42
C GLN A 44 -4.19 -30.38 -5.56
N PHE A 45 -3.08 -30.93 -5.06
CA PHE A 45 -2.11 -30.18 -4.29
C PHE A 45 -1.38 -29.18 -5.20
N ASN A 46 -1.45 -27.89 -4.86
CA ASN A 46 -0.70 -26.83 -5.51
C ASN A 46 0.50 -26.43 -4.64
N TRP A 47 1.72 -26.72 -5.10
CA TRP A 47 2.92 -26.41 -4.33
C TRP A 47 3.25 -24.91 -4.25
N TYR A 48 2.71 -24.08 -5.16
CA TYR A 48 2.84 -22.62 -5.07
C TYR A 48 1.93 -22.00 -4.01
N ASP A 49 0.90 -22.73 -3.59
CA ASP A 49 -0.07 -22.31 -2.59
C ASP A 49 -0.54 -23.50 -1.75
N ALA A 50 0.41 -24.08 -1.00
CA ALA A 50 0.23 -25.36 -0.31
C ALA A 50 -0.91 -25.37 0.72
N LEU A 51 -1.28 -24.21 1.24
CA LEU A 51 -2.33 -24.03 2.26
C LEU A 51 -3.51 -23.18 1.76
N GLU A 52 -3.65 -23.03 0.44
CA GLU A 52 -4.77 -22.32 -0.19
C GLU A 52 -4.97 -20.88 0.33
N LEU A 53 -3.89 -20.10 0.42
CA LEU A 53 -3.93 -18.69 0.75
C LEU A 53 -4.93 -17.95 -0.15
N ASP A 54 -4.96 -18.26 -1.46
CA ASP A 54 -5.85 -17.59 -2.41
C ASP A 54 -7.33 -17.81 -2.05
N GLY A 55 -7.68 -18.96 -1.46
CA GLY A 55 -9.03 -19.25 -0.96
C GLY A 55 -9.41 -18.46 0.29
N LEU A 56 -8.44 -17.84 0.97
CA LEU A 56 -8.64 -17.00 2.16
C LEU A 56 -8.71 -15.50 1.83
N LEU A 57 -8.39 -15.10 0.61
CA LEU A 57 -8.39 -13.71 0.17
C LEU A 57 -9.75 -13.30 -0.38
N THR A 58 -10.11 -12.04 -0.18
CA THR A 58 -11.25 -11.44 -0.88
C THR A 58 -10.95 -11.21 -2.36
N GLU A 59 -11.98 -11.13 -3.20
CA GLU A 59 -11.83 -10.82 -4.62
C GLU A 59 -11.10 -9.49 -4.86
N GLU A 60 -11.33 -8.50 -3.99
CA GLU A 60 -10.65 -7.21 -4.05
C GLU A 60 -9.14 -7.34 -3.75
N GLU A 61 -8.78 -8.10 -2.71
CA GLU A 61 -7.38 -8.37 -2.36
C GLU A 61 -6.63 -9.12 -3.47
N VAL A 62 -7.28 -10.10 -4.10
CA VAL A 62 -6.75 -10.81 -5.26
C VAL A 62 -6.54 -9.86 -6.44
N MET A 63 -7.53 -9.01 -6.74
CA MET A 63 -7.45 -8.03 -7.83
C MET A 63 -6.31 -7.02 -7.61
N ILE A 64 -6.18 -6.49 -6.39
CA ILE A 64 -5.11 -5.56 -6.02
C ILE A 64 -3.74 -6.23 -6.20
N ARG A 65 -3.58 -7.45 -5.66
CA ARG A 65 -2.33 -8.22 -5.79
C ARG A 65 -1.93 -8.43 -7.24
N ASP A 66 -2.86 -8.90 -8.07
CA ASP A 66 -2.54 -9.29 -9.45
C ASP A 66 -2.29 -8.07 -10.36
N SER A 67 -3.03 -6.98 -10.13
CA SER A 67 -2.79 -5.69 -10.81
C SER A 67 -1.39 -5.17 -10.47
N PHE A 68 -1.03 -5.20 -9.19
CA PHE A 68 0.24 -4.67 -8.75
C PHE A 68 1.43 -5.59 -9.08
N ARG A 69 1.23 -6.91 -9.12
CA ARG A 69 2.20 -7.86 -9.66
C ARG A 69 2.55 -7.51 -11.11
N THR A 70 1.56 -7.19 -11.93
CA THR A 70 1.77 -6.80 -13.34
C THR A 70 2.68 -5.57 -13.42
N TYR A 71 2.37 -4.51 -12.66
CA TYR A 71 3.24 -3.34 -12.57
C TYR A 71 4.67 -3.69 -12.12
N CYS A 72 4.82 -4.52 -11.09
CA CYS A 72 6.12 -4.92 -10.57
C CYS A 72 6.96 -5.65 -11.65
N GLN A 73 6.36 -6.57 -12.39
CA GLN A 73 7.05 -7.33 -13.43
C GLN A 73 7.36 -6.48 -14.68
N GLU A 74 6.45 -5.59 -15.09
CA GLU A 74 6.62 -4.79 -16.30
C GLU A 74 7.47 -3.54 -16.11
N LYS A 75 7.40 -2.90 -14.93
CA LYS A 75 8.04 -1.59 -14.67
C LYS A 75 9.23 -1.69 -13.74
N LEU A 76 9.14 -2.45 -12.64
CA LEU A 76 10.21 -2.51 -11.65
C LEU A 76 11.31 -3.52 -12.01
N MET A 77 10.91 -4.72 -12.42
CA MET A 77 11.84 -5.82 -12.72
C MET A 77 12.88 -5.50 -13.81
N PRO A 78 12.55 -4.78 -14.91
CA PRO A 78 13.57 -4.42 -15.90
C PRO A 78 14.60 -3.40 -15.39
N ARG A 79 14.25 -2.62 -14.36
CA ARG A 79 15.09 -1.53 -13.83
C ARG A 79 16.06 -2.02 -12.76
N ILE A 80 15.73 -3.08 -12.03
CA ILE A 80 16.39 -3.42 -10.76
C ILE A 80 17.88 -3.76 -10.89
N ILE A 81 18.29 -4.49 -11.92
CA ILE A 81 19.69 -4.94 -12.05
C ILE A 81 20.65 -3.74 -12.12
N MET A 82 20.30 -2.74 -12.94
CA MET A 82 21.11 -1.54 -13.11
C MET A 82 20.94 -0.57 -11.94
N ALA A 83 19.73 -0.45 -11.39
CA ALA A 83 19.46 0.36 -10.21
C ALA A 83 20.32 -0.10 -9.02
N ASN A 84 20.27 -1.39 -8.69
CA ASN A 84 21.05 -1.98 -7.59
C ASN A 84 22.56 -1.89 -7.86
N ARG A 85 23.03 -2.25 -9.07
CA ARG A 85 24.46 -2.21 -9.40
C ARG A 85 25.06 -0.80 -9.29
N HIS A 86 24.28 0.23 -9.58
CA HIS A 86 24.77 1.62 -9.65
C HIS A 86 24.30 2.49 -8.48
N GLU A 87 23.72 1.90 -7.43
CA GLU A 87 23.22 2.64 -6.26
C GLU A 87 24.33 3.47 -5.57
N HIS A 88 25.56 2.93 -5.53
CA HIS A 88 26.71 3.57 -4.89
C HIS A 88 27.33 4.72 -5.70
N LYS A 89 27.03 4.81 -7.01
CA LYS A 89 27.71 5.76 -7.90
C LYS A 89 27.18 7.18 -7.76
N HIS A 90 25.90 7.32 -7.44
CA HIS A 90 25.29 8.60 -7.14
C HIS A 90 24.31 8.41 -5.98
N TRP A 91 24.50 9.17 -4.91
CA TRP A 91 23.61 9.22 -3.74
C TRP A 91 22.14 9.55 -4.11
N HIS A 92 21.89 10.01 -5.34
CA HIS A 92 20.60 10.45 -5.87
C HIS A 92 19.98 9.48 -6.90
N ASN A 93 20.58 8.30 -7.14
CA ASN A 93 20.13 7.36 -8.19
C ASN A 93 18.85 6.58 -7.86
N PHE A 94 18.19 6.85 -6.73
CA PHE A 94 16.87 6.27 -6.51
C PHE A 94 15.88 6.91 -7.50
N HIS A 95 15.30 6.08 -8.37
CA HIS A 95 14.34 6.49 -9.38
C HIS A 95 13.10 7.10 -8.71
N ARG A 96 13.09 8.43 -8.60
CA ARG A 96 12.00 9.21 -7.99
C ARG A 96 10.65 8.95 -8.68
N GLU A 97 10.71 8.60 -9.95
CA GLU A 97 9.59 8.25 -10.81
C GLU A 97 8.84 7.03 -10.26
N ILE A 98 9.52 6.05 -9.66
CA ILE A 98 8.88 4.86 -9.08
C ILE A 98 7.88 5.25 -7.99
N VAL A 99 8.19 6.28 -7.19
CA VAL A 99 7.30 6.75 -6.12
C VAL A 99 6.09 7.47 -6.70
N SER A 100 6.28 8.22 -7.78
CA SER A 100 5.16 8.86 -8.49
C SER A 100 4.27 7.82 -9.16
N GLU A 101 4.85 6.82 -9.84
CA GLU A 101 4.13 5.67 -10.41
C GLU A 101 3.33 4.92 -9.33
N MET A 102 3.93 4.67 -8.15
CA MET A 102 3.24 4.08 -7.00
C MET A 102 2.10 4.96 -6.46
N GLY A 103 2.27 6.28 -6.49
CA GLY A 103 1.22 7.22 -6.10
C GLY A 103 0.03 7.24 -7.07
N GLU A 104 0.30 7.17 -8.38
CA GLU A 104 -0.72 7.05 -9.43
C GLU A 104 -1.53 5.76 -9.32
N LEU A 105 -0.87 4.67 -8.90
CA LEU A 105 -1.51 3.38 -8.63
C LEU A 105 -2.27 3.34 -7.29
N GLY A 106 -2.14 4.37 -6.46
CA GLY A 106 -2.83 4.46 -5.16
C GLY A 106 -2.30 3.52 -4.09
N VAL A 107 -1.04 3.06 -4.20
CA VAL A 107 -0.44 2.10 -3.25
C VAL A 107 0.34 2.76 -2.12
N LEU A 108 0.40 4.10 -2.07
CA LEU A 108 1.01 4.87 -0.99
C LEU A 108 -0.05 5.22 0.06
N GLY A 109 0.18 4.79 1.31
CA GLY A 109 -0.81 4.90 2.39
C GLY A 109 -2.12 4.16 2.13
N PRO A 110 -2.11 2.92 1.60
CA PRO A 110 -3.29 2.31 1.03
C PRO A 110 -4.39 2.02 2.08
N THR A 111 -4.02 1.91 3.36
CA THR A 111 -4.96 1.64 4.47
C THR A 111 -5.62 2.90 5.06
N ILE A 112 -5.21 4.10 4.64
CA ILE A 112 -5.78 5.36 5.12
C ILE A 112 -7.10 5.63 4.39
N GLN A 113 -8.12 6.02 5.16
CA GLN A 113 -9.43 6.39 4.63
C GLN A 113 -9.45 7.89 4.29
N GLY A 114 -9.87 8.24 3.07
CA GLY A 114 -9.92 9.63 2.62
C GLY A 114 -8.57 10.17 2.11
N TYR A 115 -8.46 11.50 1.97
CA TYR A 115 -7.25 12.22 1.54
C TYR A 115 -6.64 11.75 0.20
N GLY A 116 -7.42 11.08 -0.66
CA GLY A 116 -6.94 10.49 -1.91
C GLY A 116 -6.21 9.16 -1.76
N CYS A 117 -6.27 8.53 -0.58
CA CYS A 117 -5.77 7.18 -0.35
C CYS A 117 -6.83 6.11 -0.72
N ALA A 118 -6.38 4.88 -0.99
CA ALA A 118 -7.25 3.80 -1.46
C ALA A 118 -8.27 3.31 -0.40
N GLY A 119 -7.94 3.38 0.88
CA GLY A 119 -8.80 2.89 1.97
C GLY A 119 -8.98 1.37 2.00
N THR A 120 -7.99 0.59 1.58
CA THR A 120 -8.04 -0.88 1.50
C THR A 120 -7.61 -1.56 2.82
N SER A 121 -7.70 -2.90 2.85
CA SER A 121 -7.38 -3.72 4.02
C SER A 121 -5.87 -3.79 4.30
N TYR A 122 -5.49 -4.13 5.53
CA TYR A 122 -4.09 -4.42 5.87
C TYR A 122 -3.57 -5.68 5.17
N VAL A 123 -4.45 -6.63 4.83
CA VAL A 123 -4.09 -7.81 4.04
C VAL A 123 -3.71 -7.40 2.62
N ALA A 124 -4.50 -6.54 1.97
CA ALA A 124 -4.17 -5.96 0.67
C ALA A 124 -2.83 -5.21 0.72
N TYR A 125 -2.58 -4.41 1.77
CA TYR A 125 -1.27 -3.76 1.96
C TYR A 125 -0.11 -4.78 2.07
N GLY A 126 -0.30 -5.88 2.81
CA GLY A 126 0.67 -6.97 2.89
C GLY A 126 0.92 -7.66 1.54
N LEU A 127 -0.12 -7.86 0.73
CA LEU A 127 -0.02 -8.42 -0.61
C LEU A 127 0.75 -7.49 -1.57
N ILE A 128 0.47 -6.18 -1.53
CA ILE A 128 1.22 -5.16 -2.27
C ILE A 128 2.70 -5.24 -1.89
N ALA A 129 3.02 -5.24 -0.59
CA ALA A 129 4.40 -5.33 -0.10
C ALA A 129 5.10 -6.61 -0.57
N ARG A 130 4.40 -7.75 -0.53
CA ARG A 130 4.90 -9.05 -1.03
C ARG A 130 5.26 -8.99 -2.51
N GLU A 131 4.45 -8.33 -3.35
CA GLU A 131 4.74 -8.25 -4.79
C GLU A 131 5.86 -7.24 -5.11
N VAL A 132 6.02 -6.13 -4.36
CA VAL A 132 7.21 -5.26 -4.51
C VAL A 132 8.48 -5.99 -4.12
N GLU A 133 8.47 -6.65 -2.96
CA GLU A 133 9.66 -7.29 -2.41
C GLU A 133 10.07 -8.53 -3.21
N ARG A 134 9.14 -9.13 -3.95
CA ARG A 134 9.46 -10.14 -4.98
C ARG A 134 10.44 -9.61 -6.03
N VAL A 135 10.42 -8.30 -6.28
CA VAL A 135 11.39 -7.62 -7.15
C VAL A 135 12.60 -7.14 -6.35
N ASP A 136 12.37 -6.31 -5.33
CA ASP A 136 13.45 -5.72 -4.54
C ASP A 136 13.00 -5.18 -3.16
N SER A 137 13.82 -5.45 -2.15
CA SER A 137 13.60 -4.98 -0.78
C SER A 137 13.84 -3.47 -0.62
N GLY A 138 14.66 -2.83 -1.45
CA GLY A 138 14.87 -1.38 -1.46
C GLY A 138 13.61 -0.63 -1.89
N TYR A 139 12.98 -1.05 -2.99
CA TYR A 139 11.68 -0.50 -3.43
C TYR A 139 10.60 -0.66 -2.36
N ARG A 140 10.48 -1.85 -1.76
CA ARG A 140 9.53 -2.10 -0.67
C ARG A 140 9.84 -1.24 0.56
N SER A 141 11.13 -0.94 0.82
CA SER A 141 11.54 -0.07 1.93
C SER A 141 11.01 1.34 1.76
N VAL A 142 11.13 1.91 0.56
CA VAL A 142 10.62 3.26 0.27
C VAL A 142 9.10 3.32 0.42
N MET A 143 8.39 2.33 -0.14
CA MET A 143 6.92 2.23 0.01
C MET A 143 6.49 2.13 1.49
N SER A 144 7.21 1.33 2.27
CA SER A 144 6.93 1.11 3.70
C SER A 144 7.20 2.35 4.54
N VAL A 145 8.33 3.04 4.32
CA VAL A 145 8.65 4.30 4.99
C VAL A 145 7.57 5.34 4.69
N GLN A 146 7.23 5.53 3.41
CA GLN A 146 6.21 6.50 3.00
C GLN A 146 4.85 6.19 3.62
N SER A 147 4.38 4.95 3.54
CA SER A 147 3.03 4.58 3.99
C SER A 147 2.93 4.47 5.51
N SER A 148 3.80 3.68 6.12
CA SER A 148 3.69 3.28 7.53
C SER A 148 4.47 4.16 8.50
N LEU A 149 5.57 4.79 8.08
CA LEU A 149 6.41 5.60 8.97
C LEU A 149 6.22 7.12 8.78
N VAL A 150 5.57 7.54 7.68
CA VAL A 150 5.28 8.94 7.39
C VAL A 150 3.78 9.19 7.37
N MET A 151 3.05 8.57 6.44
CA MET A 151 1.62 8.86 6.27
C MET A 151 0.79 8.39 7.47
N HIS A 152 1.07 7.20 8.01
CA HIS A 152 0.36 6.68 9.19
C HIS A 152 0.45 7.59 10.43
N PRO A 153 1.63 8.03 10.92
CA PRO A 153 1.69 8.92 12.09
C PRO A 153 1.07 10.29 11.81
N ILE A 154 1.12 10.80 10.57
CA ILE A 154 0.38 12.01 10.21
C ILE A 154 -1.13 11.77 10.36
N ASN A 155 -1.64 10.67 9.81
CA ASN A 155 -3.05 10.31 9.90
C ASN A 155 -3.53 10.07 11.35
N ALA A 156 -2.69 9.45 12.18
CA ALA A 156 -3.07 9.06 13.54
C ALA A 156 -2.90 10.19 14.58
N TYR A 157 -1.87 11.04 14.45
CA TYR A 157 -1.43 11.92 15.54
C TYR A 157 -1.41 13.41 15.19
N SER A 158 -1.72 13.79 13.94
CA SER A 158 -1.73 15.19 13.51
C SER A 158 -3.11 15.82 13.58
N THR A 159 -3.16 17.15 13.52
CA THR A 159 -4.43 17.89 13.39
C THR A 159 -5.03 17.68 11.99
N GLU A 160 -6.33 17.91 11.84
CA GLU A 160 -7.00 17.79 10.53
C GLU A 160 -6.38 18.72 9.47
N GLU A 161 -6.00 19.95 9.86
CA GLU A 161 -5.30 20.87 8.96
C GLU A 161 -3.98 20.28 8.43
N GLN A 162 -3.21 19.60 9.28
CA GLN A 162 -1.96 18.94 8.89
C GLN A 162 -2.23 17.73 7.98
N LYS A 163 -3.27 16.95 8.27
CA LYS A 163 -3.66 15.81 7.43
C LYS A 163 -4.03 16.26 6.02
N GLU A 164 -4.93 17.24 5.90
CA GLU A 164 -5.37 17.81 4.61
C GLU A 164 -4.21 18.42 3.81
N LYS A 165 -3.25 19.05 4.51
CA LYS A 165 -2.08 19.64 3.87
C LYS A 165 -1.09 18.62 3.29
N TRP A 166 -0.87 17.52 4.00
CA TRP A 166 0.25 16.60 3.71
C TRP A 166 -0.18 15.28 3.06
N LEU A 167 -1.24 14.63 3.56
CA LEU A 167 -1.63 13.29 3.11
C LEU A 167 -1.94 13.22 1.62
N PRO A 168 -2.67 14.17 1.00
CA PRO A 168 -2.95 14.10 -0.43
C PRO A 168 -1.68 14.16 -1.31
N ARG A 169 -0.70 14.95 -0.89
CA ARG A 169 0.57 15.12 -1.63
C ARG A 169 1.49 13.90 -1.44
N LEU A 170 1.48 13.30 -0.26
CA LEU A 170 2.20 12.05 0.03
C LEU A 170 1.58 10.86 -0.72
N ALA A 171 0.25 10.78 -0.77
CA ALA A 171 -0.50 9.72 -1.45
C ALA A 171 -0.26 9.72 -2.96
N ARG A 172 -0.19 10.90 -3.59
CA ARG A 172 0.17 11.05 -5.00
C ARG A 172 1.66 10.88 -5.28
N GLY A 173 2.48 10.68 -4.26
CA GLY A 173 3.93 10.60 -4.42
C GLY A 173 4.52 11.89 -4.99
N GLU A 174 3.97 13.07 -4.68
CA GLU A 174 4.54 14.38 -5.04
C GLU A 174 5.66 14.79 -4.10
N ILE A 175 5.53 14.38 -2.83
CA ILE A 175 6.54 14.58 -1.79
C ILE A 175 6.92 13.23 -1.18
N LEU A 176 8.19 13.10 -0.83
CA LEU A 176 8.73 11.96 -0.10
C LEU A 176 8.97 12.37 1.34
N GLY A 177 8.53 11.52 2.27
CA GLY A 177 8.85 11.69 3.68
C GLY A 177 9.98 10.78 4.12
N CYS A 178 10.46 11.06 5.33
CA CYS A 178 11.46 10.29 6.02
C CYS A 178 11.08 10.16 7.50
N PHE A 179 11.49 9.07 8.13
CA PHE A 179 11.28 8.85 9.56
C PHE A 179 12.61 8.88 10.31
N GLY A 180 12.82 9.93 11.10
CA GLY A 180 14.07 10.18 11.81
C GLY A 180 14.00 9.79 13.28
N LEU A 181 14.15 8.50 13.58
CA LEU A 181 14.23 8.01 14.97
C LEU A 181 15.68 7.76 15.39
N THR A 182 16.37 6.88 14.67
CA THR A 182 17.74 6.42 14.95
C THR A 182 18.77 7.54 14.93
N GLU A 183 19.69 7.50 15.89
CA GLU A 183 20.78 8.46 16.06
C GLU A 183 22.14 7.74 16.02
N PRO A 184 23.27 8.44 15.77
CA PRO A 184 24.59 7.82 15.74
C PRO A 184 24.92 6.95 16.96
N ASN A 185 24.45 7.36 18.14
CA ASN A 185 24.70 6.65 19.40
C ASN A 185 23.50 5.80 19.87
N HIS A 186 22.33 5.91 19.22
CA HIS A 186 21.06 5.34 19.70
C HIS A 186 20.30 4.63 18.57
N GLY A 187 20.42 3.30 18.52
CA GLY A 187 19.71 2.42 17.59
C GLY A 187 18.58 1.65 18.28
N SER A 188 18.93 0.55 18.95
CA SER A 188 17.99 -0.31 19.66
C SER A 188 17.42 0.30 20.95
N ASP A 189 18.09 1.31 21.52
CA ASP A 189 17.61 2.08 22.67
C ASP A 189 17.15 3.49 22.22
N PRO A 190 15.89 3.65 21.80
CA PRO A 190 15.35 4.96 21.44
C PRO A 190 15.10 5.84 22.68
N ALA A 191 15.03 5.28 23.89
CA ALA A 191 14.79 6.06 25.10
C ALA A 191 16.01 6.92 25.48
N GLY A 192 17.20 6.50 25.08
CA GLY A 192 18.45 7.24 25.24
C GLY A 192 18.66 8.42 24.28
N MET A 193 17.73 8.72 23.37
CA MET A 193 17.95 9.70 22.30
C MET A 193 18.40 11.08 22.78
N GLU A 194 19.36 11.66 22.07
CA GLU A 194 20.02 12.93 22.37
C GLU A 194 19.36 14.12 21.67
N THR A 195 18.59 13.89 20.59
CA THR A 195 17.84 14.97 19.92
C THR A 195 16.84 15.61 20.87
N LYS A 196 16.94 16.93 21.06
CA LYS A 196 16.08 17.69 21.97
C LYS A 196 15.27 18.72 21.22
N ALA A 197 14.03 18.92 21.68
CA ALA A 197 13.17 20.02 21.28
C ALA A 197 13.04 21.02 22.44
N LYS A 198 13.57 22.23 22.28
CA LYS A 198 13.47 23.30 23.27
C LYS A 198 12.33 24.24 22.89
N TYR A 199 11.34 24.40 23.75
CA TYR A 199 10.23 25.34 23.54
C TYR A 199 10.69 26.79 23.73
N ASN A 200 10.32 27.66 22.79
CA ASN A 200 10.47 29.11 22.89
C ASN A 200 9.09 29.74 23.07
N SER A 201 8.82 30.27 24.27
CA SER A 201 7.54 30.87 24.61
C SER A 201 7.29 32.22 23.91
N SER A 202 8.33 32.96 23.50
CA SER A 202 8.14 34.27 22.86
C SER A 202 7.61 34.14 21.42
N SER A 203 7.91 33.03 20.75
CA SER A 203 7.51 32.77 19.36
C SER A 203 6.55 31.59 19.22
N SER A 204 6.17 30.93 20.32
CA SER A 204 5.34 29.71 20.33
C SER A 204 5.89 28.62 19.39
N THR A 205 7.22 28.46 19.34
CA THR A 205 7.92 27.52 18.44
C THR A 205 8.87 26.61 19.20
N PHE A 206 9.27 25.49 18.60
CA PHE A 206 10.33 24.63 19.11
C PHE A 206 11.63 24.82 18.30
N THR A 207 12.77 24.85 18.99
CA THR A 207 14.09 24.69 18.38
C THR A 207 14.54 23.26 18.58
N ILE A 208 14.83 22.55 17.49
CA ILE A 208 15.31 21.16 17.53
C ILE A 208 16.81 21.13 17.31
N SER A 209 17.53 20.34 18.11
CA SER A 209 18.97 20.15 17.96
C SER A 209 19.32 18.69 18.22
N GLY A 210 20.03 18.07 17.28
CA GLY A 210 20.41 16.66 17.30
C GLY A 210 20.85 16.18 15.92
N ALA A 211 21.20 14.90 15.81
CA ALA A 211 21.60 14.26 14.56
C ALA A 211 20.88 12.91 14.42
N LYS A 212 20.34 12.64 13.22
CA LYS A 212 19.73 11.35 12.87
C LYS A 212 20.62 10.61 11.87
N THR A 213 20.62 9.28 11.94
CA THR A 213 21.38 8.41 11.02
C THR A 213 20.50 7.27 10.50
N CYS A 214 20.94 6.60 9.44
CA CYS A 214 20.23 5.46 8.82
C CYS A 214 18.79 5.76 8.38
N THR A 215 18.50 6.99 7.96
CA THR A 215 17.18 7.34 7.42
C THR A 215 17.05 6.86 5.97
N SER A 216 16.37 5.72 5.75
CA SER A 216 16.26 5.01 4.47
C SER A 216 15.58 5.78 3.31
N THR A 217 15.18 7.03 3.53
CA THR A 217 14.66 7.93 2.49
C THR A 217 15.18 9.34 2.82
N MET A 218 16.20 9.83 2.13
CA MET A 218 16.66 11.21 2.33
C MET A 218 16.01 12.15 1.32
N PHE A 219 14.78 12.58 1.62
CA PHE A 219 14.30 13.93 1.32
C PHE A 219 13.55 14.42 2.56
N VAL A 220 14.07 15.49 3.15
CA VAL A 220 13.60 16.08 4.40
C VAL A 220 12.26 16.76 4.18
N VAL A 221 11.18 16.21 4.76
CA VAL A 221 10.08 17.05 5.25
C VAL A 221 10.21 17.10 6.77
N SER A 222 11.02 18.04 7.22
CA SER A 222 10.96 18.51 8.61
C SER A 222 9.69 19.32 8.75
N THR A 223 8.62 18.71 9.24
CA THR A 223 7.54 19.45 9.88
C THR A 223 7.42 19.00 11.31
N VAL A 224 8.20 19.65 12.18
CA VAL A 224 7.86 19.72 13.59
C VAL A 224 7.20 21.07 13.85
N GLY A 225 5.93 21.01 14.27
CA GLY A 225 5.32 21.92 15.24
C GLY A 225 5.07 23.37 14.83
N THR A 226 3.83 23.67 14.44
CA THR A 226 3.16 24.90 14.89
C THR A 226 1.82 24.50 15.48
N LEU A 227 1.78 24.29 16.80
CA LEU A 227 0.55 24.41 17.59
C LEU A 227 0.35 25.91 17.84
N GLY A 228 -0.25 26.58 16.86
CA GLY A 228 -0.86 27.87 17.09
C GLY A 228 -2.21 27.61 17.76
N GLY A 229 -2.28 27.77 19.08
CA GLY A 229 -3.55 27.88 19.77
C GLY A 229 -4.33 29.07 19.20
N MET A 230 -5.46 28.79 18.58
CA MET A 230 -6.51 29.79 18.37
C MET A 230 -7.50 29.63 19.52
N THR A 231 -7.53 30.67 20.36
CA THR A 231 -8.61 31.17 21.23
C THR A 231 -9.74 30.23 21.58
#